data_AF-A0A7V2U0L3-F1
#
_entry.id   AF-A0A7V2U0L3-F1
#
_cell.length_a   1.000
_cell.length_b   1.000
_cell.length_c   1.000
_cell.angle_alpha   90.00
_cell.angle_beta   90.00
_cell.angle_gamma   90.00
#
_symmetry.space_group_name_H-M   'P 1'
#
loop_
_entity.id
_entity.type
_entity.pdbx_description
1 polymer ?
#
loop_
_entity_poly.entity_id
_entity_poly.type
_entity_poly.pdbx_seq_one_letter_code
_entity_poly.pdbx_strand_id
1 'polypeptide(L)' 'MKNKKAQLNLYIPERHRDFLQRMAAKRMLENPKRSVTASKIGAEILCAHLENLKKGNLDLAGGAPNE' A
#
# COMPACT_ATOMS: atom_id res chain seq x y z
N MET A 1 -21.62 7.34 2.44
CA MET A 1 -21.10 7.37 1.04
C MET A 1 -20.66 5.96 0.67
N LYS A 2 -21.07 5.41 -0.48
CA LYS A 2 -20.66 4.05 -0.91
C LYS A 2 -19.13 4.05 -1.09
N ASN A 3 -18.44 3.14 -0.40
CA ASN A 3 -16.99 2.97 -0.49
C ASN A 3 -16.65 2.29 -1.83
N LYS A 4 -16.78 3.04 -2.93
CA LYS A 4 -16.53 2.54 -4.28
C LYS A 4 -15.03 2.40 -4.47
N LYS A 5 -14.59 1.25 -4.98
CA LYS A 5 -13.21 1.06 -5.41
C LYS A 5 -12.93 1.99 -6.59
N ALA A 6 -11.85 2.74 -6.51
CA ALA A 6 -11.33 3.55 -7.60
C ALA A 6 -9.99 2.97 -8.06
N GLN A 7 -9.72 3.01 -9.37
CA GLN A 7 -8.42 2.64 -9.91
C GLN A 7 -7.45 3.81 -9.74
N LEU A 8 -6.25 3.50 -9.27
CA LEU A 8 -5.14 4.44 -9.16
C LEU A 8 -3.92 3.85 -9.88
N ASN A 9 -3.39 4.58 -10.86
CA ASN A 9 -2.18 4.17 -11.57
C ASN A 9 -0.97 4.81 -10.87
N LEU A 10 0.00 3.98 -10.48
CA LEU A 10 1.18 4.40 -9.72
C LEU A 10 2.45 3.99 -10.45
N TYR A 11 3.44 4.88 -10.45
CA TYR A 11 4.81 4.56 -10.84
C TYR A 11 5.63 4.35 -9.57
N ILE A 12 6.23 3.18 -9.45
CA ILE A 12 7.12 2.82 -8.33
C ILE A 12 8.41 2.22 -8.88
N PRO A 13 9.53 2.29 -8.14
CA PRO A 13 10.75 1.62 -8.55
C PRO A 13 10.52 0.11 -8.67
N GLU A 14 11.16 -0.53 -9.66
CA GLU A 14 10.98 -1.95 -9.95
C GLU A 14 11.21 -2.85 -8.73
N ARG A 15 12.21 -2.54 -7.90
CA ARG A 15 12.48 -3.28 -6.65
C ARG A 15 11.27 -3.33 -5.71
N HIS A 16 10.46 -2.26 -5.65
CA HIS A 16 9.25 -2.22 -4.83
C HIS A 16 8.14 -3.06 -5.47
N ARG A 17 7.97 -3.02 -6.79
CA ARG A 17 7.05 -3.91 -7.52
C ARG A 17 7.38 -5.37 -7.23
N ASP A 18 8.65 -5.75 -7.34
CA ASP A 18 9.11 -7.12 -7.13
C ASP A 18 8.91 -7.57 -5.69
N PHE A 19 9.16 -6.67 -4.73
CA PHE A 19 8.88 -6.93 -3.33
C PHE A 19 7.39 -7.22 -3.10
N LEU A 20 6.49 -6.40 -3.66
CA LEU A 20 5.03 -6.62 -3.58
C LEU A 20 4.61 -7.94 -4.25
N GLN A 21 5.23 -8.31 -5.38
CA GLN A 21 4.97 -9.58 -6.05
C GLN A 21 5.39 -10.78 -5.19
N ARG A 22 6.56 -10.72 -4.54
CA ARG A 22 7.01 -11.77 -3.61
C ARG A 22 6.07 -11.93 -2.43
N MET A 23 5.60 -10.82 -1.85
CA MET A 23 4.59 -10.87 -0.78
C MET A 23 3.27 -11.50 -1.24
N ALA A 24 2.83 -11.20 -2.47
CA ALA A 24 1.62 -11.77 -3.03
C ALA A 24 1.75 -13.29 -3.23
N ALA A 25 2.88 -13.73 -3.81
CA ALA A 25 3.19 -15.15 -3.94
C ALA A 25 3.20 -15.87 -2.59
N LYS A 26 3.84 -15.28 -1.56
CA LYS A 26 3.88 -15.85 -0.22
C LYS A 26 2.47 -16.02 0.38
N ARG A 27 1.62 -14.99 0.30
CA ARG A 27 0.23 -15.09 0.80
C ARG A 27 -0.61 -16.12 0.05
N MET A 28 -0.34 -16.33 -1.24
CA MET A 28 -1.00 -17.39 -2.02
C MET A 28 -0.54 -18.78 -1.59
N LEU A 29 0.73 -18.96 -1.25
CA LEU A 29 1.22 -20.24 -0.71
C LEU A 29 0.58 -20.57 0.64
N GLU A 30 0.41 -19.56 1.51
CA GLU A 30 -0.25 -19.72 2.82
C GLU A 30 -1.75 -19.98 2.69
N ASN A 31 -2.42 -19.43 1.67
CA ASN A 31 -3.84 -19.67 1.40
C ASN A 31 -4.13 -19.73 -0.11
N PRO A 32 -3.99 -20.91 -0.73
CA PRO A 32 -4.08 -21.07 -2.18
C PRO A 32 -5.48 -20.80 -2.75
N LYS A 33 -6.52 -20.79 -1.91
CA LYS A 33 -7.90 -20.46 -2.34
C LYS A 33 -8.11 -18.98 -2.59
N ARG A 34 -7.17 -18.11 -2.18
CA ARG A 34 -7.28 -16.66 -2.37
C ARG A 34 -6.26 -16.17 -3.40
N SER A 35 -6.76 -15.55 -4.47
CA SER A 35 -5.91 -14.78 -5.38
C SER A 35 -5.46 -13.48 -4.71
N VAL A 36 -4.15 -13.27 -4.64
CA VAL A 36 -3.53 -12.05 -4.12
C VAL A 36 -2.59 -11.52 -5.19
N THR A 37 -2.70 -10.22 -5.50
CA THR A 37 -1.84 -9.56 -6.49
C THR A 37 -0.96 -8.51 -5.83
N ALA A 38 0.13 -8.14 -6.49
CA ALA A 38 0.99 -7.05 -6.04
C ALA A 38 0.19 -5.74 -5.86
N SER A 39 -0.72 -5.43 -6.79
CA SER A 39 -1.58 -4.24 -6.72
C SER A 39 -2.52 -4.26 -5.51
N LYS A 40 -3.02 -5.44 -5.13
CA LYS A 40 -3.85 -5.57 -3.91
C LYS A 40 -3.05 -5.27 -2.65
N ILE A 41 -1.84 -5.83 -2.54
CA ILE A 41 -0.97 -5.56 -1.40
C ILE A 41 -0.55 -4.09 -1.36
N GLY A 42 -0.18 -3.51 -2.51
CA GLY A 42 0.15 -2.10 -2.62
C GLY A 42 -1.01 -1.19 -2.19
N ALA A 43 -2.24 -1.51 -2.60
CA ALA A 43 -3.43 -0.79 -2.19
C ALA A 43 -3.70 -0.91 -0.68
N GLU A 44 -3.53 -2.09 -0.09
CA GLU A 44 -3.68 -2.29 1.37
C GLU A 44 -2.69 -1.42 2.15
N ILE A 45 -1.42 -1.42 1.75
CA ILE A 45 -0.37 -0.60 2.37
C ILE A 45 -0.69 0.88 2.22
N LEU A 46 -1.02 1.34 1.01
CA LEU A 46 -1.34 2.74 0.73
C LEU A 46 -2.55 3.21 1.54
N CYS A 47 -3.64 2.45 1.55
CA CYS A 47 -4.84 2.80 2.32
C CYS A 47 -4.54 2.84 3.83
N ALA A 48 -3.80 1.86 4.36
CA ALA A 48 -3.43 1.85 5.77
C ALA A 48 -2.58 3.09 6.13
N HIS A 49 -1.64 3.46 5.27
CA HIS A 49 -0.82 4.64 5.46
C HIS A 49 -1.66 5.93 5.42
N LEU A 50 -2.54 6.10 4.41
CA LEU A 50 -3.43 7.26 4.30
C LEU A 50 -4.38 7.39 5.50
N GLU A 51 -4.90 6.29 6.03
CA GLU A 51 -5.74 6.32 7.24
C GLU A 51 -4.93 6.72 8.49
N ASN A 52 -3.66 6.32 8.58
CA ASN A 52 -2.78 6.76 9.67
C ASN A 52 -2.46 8.25 9.57
N LEU A 53 -2.23 8.78 8.36
CA LEU A 53 -2.11 10.23 8.12
C LEU A 53 -3.41 10.96 8.48
N LYS A 54 -4.54 10.37 8.07
CA LYS A 54 -5.92 10.65 8.51
C LYS A 54 -5.99 11.05 9.99
N LYS A 55 -5.43 10.17 10.81
CA LYS A 55 -5.54 10.19 12.26
C LYS A 55 -4.49 11.06 12.94
N GLY A 56 -3.57 11.69 12.17
CA GLY A 56 -2.43 12.42 12.73
C GLY A 56 -1.37 11.52 13.36
N ASN A 57 -1.35 10.23 13.00
CA ASN A 57 -0.38 9.26 13.55
C ASN A 57 0.93 9.20 12.75
N LEU A 58 1.02 9.94 11.65
CA LEU A 58 2.22 10.10 10.84
C LEU A 58 2.25 11.54 10.28
N ASP A 59 3.38 12.20 10.41
CA ASP A 59 3.65 13.48 9.75
C ASP A 59 4.43 13.20 8.45
N LEU A 60 3.83 13.49 7.29
CA LEU A 60 4.56 13.56 6.02
C LEU A 60 5.30 14.89 5.85
N ALA A 61 5.03 15.86 6.71
CA ALA A 61 5.81 17.07 6.81
C ALA A 61 7.11 16.73 7.53
N GLY A 62 8.13 16.34 6.75
CA GLY A 62 9.50 16.53 7.20
C GLY A 62 9.63 17.96 7.71
N GLY A 63 10.09 18.10 8.96
CA GLY A 63 10.38 19.40 9.54
C GLY A 63 11.20 20.23 8.56
N ALA A 64 10.65 21.39 8.19
CA ALA A 64 11.53 22.52 8.04
C ALA A 64 12.12 22.76 9.44
N PRO A 65 13.45 22.82 9.60
CA PRO A 65 14.03 23.18 10.88
C PRO A 65 13.46 24.55 11.28
N ASN A 66 12.88 24.62 12.47
CA ASN A 66 12.62 25.91 13.09
C ASN A 66 13.97 26.54 13.42
N GLU A 67 14.12 27.77 12.90
CA GLU A 67 15.05 28.86 13.27
C GLU A 67 16.54 28.68 12.95
#